data_AF-A0A3G6RL33-F1
#
_entry.id   AF-A0A3G6RL33-F1
#
_cell.length_a   1.000
_cell.length_b   1.000
_cell.length_c   1.000
_cell.angle_alpha   90.00
_cell.angle_beta   90.00
_cell.angle_gamma   90.00
#
_symmetry.space_group_name_H-M   'P 1'
#
loop_
_entity.id
_entity.type
_entity.pdbx_description
1 polymer ?
#
loop_
_entity_poly.entity_id
_entity_poly.type
_entity_poly.pdbx_seq_one_letter_code
_entity_poly.pdbx_strand_id
1 'polypeptide(L)'
;MLKPIHILKGWFRSYFSVSEKIRILSEQRLVVCRNCPFAVEKSFLKFRENQAMEEKTKACEKCGCPIIEKSLVEDEKCPMNLWKK
;
A
#
# COMPACT_ATOMS: atom_id res chain seq x y z
N MET A 1 -11.81 -3.96 6.60
CA MET A 1 -12.68 -2.96 5.95
C MET A 1 -11.82 -2.02 5.14
N LEU A 2 -12.21 -1.72 3.89
CA LEU A 2 -11.56 -0.72 3.05
C LEU A 2 -11.62 0.65 3.76
N LYS A 3 -10.50 1.37 3.83
CA LYS A 3 -10.43 2.73 4.38
C LYS A 3 -10.11 3.70 3.24
N PRO A 4 -11.12 4.37 2.62
CA PRO A 4 -10.92 5.20 1.43
C PRO A 4 -9.88 6.31 1.63
N ILE A 5 -9.86 6.91 2.82
CA ILE A 5 -8.90 7.97 3.21
C ILE A 5 -7.46 7.44 3.19
N HIS A 6 -7.23 6.20 3.61
CA HIS A 6 -5.90 5.59 3.62
C HIS A 6 -5.43 5.22 2.20
N ILE A 7 -6.35 4.83 1.32
CA ILE A 7 -6.04 4.59 -0.10
C ILE A 7 -5.60 5.90 -0.76
N LEU A 8 -6.34 6.99 -0.57
CA LEU A 8 -5.99 8.31 -1.10
C LEU A 8 -4.65 8.82 -0.55
N LYS A 9 -4.43 8.69 0.77
CA LYS A 9 -3.17 9.07 1.42
C LYS A 9 -1.99 8.23 0.90
N GLY A 10 -2.20 6.94 0.68
CA GLY A 10 -1.20 6.03 0.09
C GLY A 10 -0.86 6.37 -1.36
N TRP A 11 -1.86 6.67 -2.20
CA TRP A 11 -1.63 7.13 -3.57
C TRP A 11 -0.90 8.47 -3.62
N PHE A 12 -1.31 9.44 -2.80
CA PHE A 12 -0.63 10.72 -2.71
C PHE A 12 0.85 10.54 -2.31
N ARG A 13 1.12 9.73 -1.28
CA ARG A 13 2.49 9.43 -0.83
C ARG A 13 3.31 8.60 -1.83
N SER A 14 2.66 7.83 -2.70
CA SER A 14 3.37 7.15 -3.80
C SER A 14 3.77 8.10 -4.92
N TYR A 15 3.10 9.25 -5.04
CA TYR A 15 3.33 10.23 -6.09
C TYR A 15 4.32 11.33 -5.67
N PHE A 16 4.30 11.71 -4.39
CA PHE A 16 5.18 12.75 -3.84
C PHE A 16 6.36 12.15 -3.05
N SER A 17 7.46 12.89 -3.01
CA SER A 17 8.60 12.59 -2.12
C SER A 17 8.12 12.45 -0.67
N VAL A 18 8.33 11.27 -0.08
CA VAL A 18 8.01 10.99 1.33
C VAL A 18 9.24 11.21 2.21
N SER A 19 9.02 11.63 3.47
CA SER A 19 10.10 11.72 4.44
C SER A 19 10.82 10.38 4.61
N GLU A 20 12.12 10.43 4.90
CA GLU A 20 12.97 9.25 5.12
C GLU A 20 12.38 8.27 6.14
N LYS A 21 11.76 8.80 7.22
CA LYS A 21 11.07 8.01 8.23
C LYS A 21 9.95 7.13 7.64
N ILE A 22 9.13 7.70 6.76
CA ILE A 22 8.02 6.98 6.10
C ILE A 22 8.57 5.95 5.12
N ARG A 23 9.67 6.28 4.43
CA ARG A 23 10.35 5.36 3.50
C ARG A 23 10.83 4.10 4.22
N ILE A 24 11.57 4.28 5.33
CA ILE A 24 12.06 3.16 6.16
C ILE A 24 10.90 2.32 6.70
N LEU A 25 9.86 2.96 7.24
CA LEU A 25 8.65 2.27 7.73
C LEU A 25 7.99 1.44 6.62
N SER A 26 7.89 2.01 5.42
CA SER A 26 7.30 1.35 4.26
C SER A 26 8.12 0.13 3.85
N GLU A 27 9.44 0.25 3.76
CA GLU A 27 10.34 -0.86 3.43
C GLU A 27 10.21 -2.02 4.42
N GLN A 28 10.19 -1.75 5.72
CA GLN A 28 9.99 -2.76 6.76
C GLN A 28 8.65 -3.50 6.59
N ARG A 29 7.57 -2.78 6.30
CA ARG A 29 6.24 -3.36 6.06
C ARG A 29 6.19 -4.14 4.74
N LEU A 30 6.88 -3.67 3.71
CA LEU A 30 6.94 -4.32 2.40
C LEU A 30 7.67 -5.66 2.47
N VAL A 31 8.73 -5.78 3.26
CA VAL A 31 9.43 -7.06 3.49
C VAL A 31 8.45 -8.12 4.01
N VAL A 32 7.58 -7.74 4.96
CA VAL A 32 6.52 -8.63 5.48
C VAL A 32 5.50 -8.95 4.40
N CYS A 33 4.99 -7.92 3.71
CA CYS A 33 3.92 -8.09 2.73
C CYS A 33 4.34 -8.89 1.49
N ARG A 34 5.61 -8.79 1.05
CA ARG A 34 6.11 -9.53 -0.13
C ARG A 34 6.08 -11.04 0.05
N ASN A 35 6.28 -11.51 1.29
CA ASN A 35 6.30 -12.91 1.69
C ASN A 35 4.97 -13.35 2.34
N CYS A 36 3.97 -12.46 2.40
CA CYS A 36 2.70 -12.75 3.05
C CYS A 36 1.86 -13.72 2.18
N PRO A 37 1.29 -14.80 2.76
CA PRO A 37 0.45 -15.74 2.00
C PRO A 37 -0.84 -15.09 1.48
N PHE A 38 -1.21 -13.92 2.00
CA PHE A 38 -2.37 -13.14 1.58
C PHE A 38 -2.02 -12.04 0.56
N ALA A 39 -0.79 -12.00 0.03
CA ALA A 39 -0.40 -11.07 -1.00
C ALA A 39 -0.75 -11.64 -2.38
N VAL A 40 -1.80 -11.10 -3.00
CA VAL A 40 -2.33 -11.55 -4.30
C VAL A 40 -2.08 -10.49 -5.36
N GLU A 41 -1.95 -10.90 -6.62
CA GLU A 41 -1.90 -9.94 -7.73
C GLU A 41 -3.29 -9.38 -8.01
N LYS A 42 -3.38 -8.06 -8.20
CA LYS A 42 -4.61 -7.36 -8.53
C LYS A 42 -4.32 -6.13 -9.37
N SER A 43 -5.20 -5.87 -10.33
CA SER A 43 -5.18 -4.63 -11.09
C SER A 43 -5.83 -3.49 -10.33
N PHE A 44 -5.22 -2.31 -10.39
CA PHE A 44 -5.80 -1.07 -9.87
C PHE A 44 -5.78 0.00 -10.94
N LEU A 45 -6.88 0.72 -11.07
CA LEU A 45 -6.93 1.93 -11.89
C LEU A 45 -6.17 3.04 -11.16
N LYS A 46 -5.07 3.49 -11.73
CA LYS A 46 -4.28 4.62 -11.24
C LYS A 46 -4.36 5.78 -12.23
N PHE A 47 -4.45 6.99 -11.69
CA PHE A 47 -4.39 8.20 -12.50
C PHE A 47 -2.96 8.72 -12.52
N ARG A 48 -2.35 8.83 -13.69
CA ARG A 48 -1.07 9.50 -13.91
C ARG A 48 -1.22 10.45 -15.08
N GLU A 49 -0.75 11.69 -14.93
CA GLU A 49 -0.64 12.66 -16.04
C GLU A 49 -1.93 12.79 -16.87
N ASN A 50 -3.08 12.90 -16.20
CA ASN A 50 -4.42 12.97 -16.79
C ASN A 50 -4.91 11.72 -17.55
N GLN A 51 -4.22 10.59 -17.43
CA GLN A 51 -4.65 9.31 -17.98
C GLN A 51 -4.96 8.30 -16.87
N ALA A 52 -6.05 7.55 -17.06
CA ALA A 52 -6.38 6.41 -16.21
C ALA A 52 -5.73 5.16 -16.79
N MET A 53 -4.77 4.57 -16.06
CA MET A 53 -4.06 3.36 -16.47
C MET A 53 -4.35 2.24 -15.48
N GLU A 54 -4.58 1.04 -16.00
CA GLU A 54 -4.70 -0.16 -15.18
C GLU A 54 -3.30 -0.70 -14.86
N GLU A 55 -2.88 -0.62 -13.59
CA GLU A 55 -1.58 -1.09 -13.13
C GLU A 55 -1.77 -2.38 -12.32
N LYS A 56 -1.14 -3.47 -12.77
CA LYS A 56 -1.05 -4.72 -11.99
C LYS A 56 -0.04 -4.55 -10.87
N THR A 57 -0.46 -4.79 -9.63
CA THR A 57 0.41 -4.77 -8.45
C THR A 57 -0.05 -5.81 -7.42
N LYS A 58 0.72 -5.99 -6.36
CA LYS A 58 0.31 -6.85 -5.24
C LYS A 58 -0.65 -6.11 -4.31
N ALA A 59 -1.70 -6.81 -3.90
CA ALA A 59 -2.71 -6.38 -2.95
C ALA A 59 -2.81 -7.34 -1.77
N CYS A 60 -3.22 -6.82 -0.62
CA CYS A 60 -3.59 -7.68 0.50
C CYS A 60 -4.99 -8.25 0.27
N GLU A 61 -5.13 -9.57 0.19
CA GLU A 61 -6.41 -10.26 0.05
C GLU A 61 -7.41 -9.90 1.17
N LYS A 62 -6.91 -9.69 2.41
CA LYS A 62 -7.77 -9.43 3.57
C LYS A 62 -8.37 -8.03 3.63
N CYS A 63 -7.71 -7.03 3.05
CA CYS A 63 -8.24 -5.65 3.04
C CYS A 63 -8.42 -5.04 1.65
N GLY A 64 -8.02 -5.76 0.59
CA GLY A 64 -8.11 -5.32 -0.80
C GLY A 64 -7.20 -4.16 -1.19
N CYS A 65 -6.34 -3.68 -0.28
CA CYS A 65 -5.51 -2.50 -0.51
C CYS A 65 -4.22 -2.87 -1.26
N PRO A 66 -3.76 -2.02 -2.20
CA PRO A 66 -2.43 -2.12 -2.78
C PRO A 66 -1.36 -2.10 -1.68
N ILE A 67 -0.40 -3.01 -1.74
CA ILE A 67 0.57 -3.23 -0.66
C ILE A 67 1.52 -2.02 -0.50
N ILE A 68 1.91 -1.37 -1.60
CA ILE A 68 2.84 -0.23 -1.63
C ILE A 68 2.21 1.00 -0.98
N GLU A 69 1.02 1.36 -1.43
CA GLU A 69 0.26 2.48 -0.91
C GLU A 69 -0.08 2.29 0.57
N LYS A 70 -0.46 1.05 0.93
CA LYS A 70 -0.80 0.71 2.31
C LYS A 70 0.43 0.82 3.23
N SER A 71 1.62 0.42 2.79
CA SER A 71 2.83 0.49 3.62
C SER A 71 3.27 1.92 3.94
N LEU A 72 2.95 2.87 3.06
CA LEU A 72 3.27 4.30 3.19
C LEU A 72 2.40 5.07 4.21
N VAL A 73 1.31 4.47 4.71
CA VAL A 73 0.37 5.14 5.64
C VAL A 73 0.74 4.80 7.09
N GLU A 74 1.29 5.75 7.84
CA GLU A 74 1.82 5.52 9.20
C GLU A 74 0.79 4.92 10.16
N ASP A 75 -0.43 5.44 10.16
CA ASP A 75 -1.55 5.06 11.02
C ASP A 75 -2.32 3.82 10.53
N GLU A 76 -1.85 3.21 9.44
CA GLU A 76 -2.43 1.98 8.92
C GLU A 76 -1.96 0.74 9.68
N LYS A 77 -2.82 -0.26 9.74
CA LYS A 77 -2.57 -1.53 10.43
C LYS A 77 -2.71 -2.71 9.48
N CYS A 78 -1.91 -3.74 9.74
CA CYS A 78 -2.11 -5.05 9.13
C CYS A 78 -3.36 -5.70 9.74
N PRO A 79 -4.33 -6.15 8.93
CA PRO A 79 -5.52 -6.87 9.43
C PRO A 79 -5.17 -8.14 10.23
N MET A 80 -4.05 -8.77 9.89
CA MET A 80 -3.53 -9.96 10.54
C MET A 80 -2.46 -9.64 11.60
N ASN A 81 -2.23 -8.35 11.89
CA ASN A 81 -1.23 -7.85 12.83
C ASN A 81 0.20 -8.38 12.58
N LEU A 82 0.57 -8.61 11.32
CA LEU A 82 1.87 -9.17 10.92
C LEU A 82 3.00 -8.13 10.84
N TRP A 83 2.66 -6.84 10.86
CA TRP A 83 3.65 -5.78 10.93
C TRP A 83 4.14 -5.66 12.37
N LYS A 84 5.45 -5.86 12.58
CA LYS A 84 6.06 -5.62 13.90
C LYS A 84 5.82 -4.16 14.30
N LYS A 85 5.60 -3.94 15.61
CA LYS A 85 5.59 -2.60 16.21
C LYS A 85 7.00 -2.00 16.17
#